data_AF-A0A958VNY6-F1
#
_entry.id   AF-A0A958VNY6-F1
#
_cell.length_a   1.000
_cell.length_b   1.000
_cell.length_c   1.000
_cell.angle_alpha   90.00
_cell.angle_beta   90.00
_cell.angle_gamma   90.00
#
_symmetry.space_group_name_H-M   'P 1'
#
loop_
_entity.id
_entity.type
_entity.pdbx_description
1 polymer ?
#
loop_
_entity_poly.entity_id
_entity_poly.type
_entity_poly.pdbx_seq_one_letter_code
_entity_poly.pdbx_strand_id
1 'polypeptide(L)'
;MLKSLCYIFLFLILGEFIKYLFNIPIAGNIFGMVLIFLALKTKLIKLSTVKPASDKLLKYMVLFFVPYGVGLMVHFDVLKEHWLSI
;
A
#
# COMPACT_ATOMS: atom_id res chain seq x y z
N MET A 1 9.12 -16.57 2.70
CA MET A 1 9.10 -15.46 1.72
C MET A 1 7.88 -15.53 0.82
N LEU A 2 7.68 -16.59 0.03
CA LEU A 2 6.50 -16.72 -0.84
C LEU A 2 5.19 -16.67 -0.05
N LYS A 3 5.08 -17.44 1.04
CA LYS A 3 3.92 -17.40 1.95
C LYS A 3 3.62 -15.98 2.43
N SER A 4 4.64 -15.26 2.88
CA SER A 4 4.55 -13.87 3.36
C SER A 4 4.02 -12.91 2.29
N LEU A 5 4.51 -13.05 1.07
CA LEU A 5 4.08 -12.26 -0.08
C LEU A 5 2.61 -12.56 -0.42
N CYS A 6 2.23 -13.85 -0.44
CA CYS A 6 0.84 -14.26 -0.66
C CYS A 6 -0.11 -13.64 0.36
N TYR A 7 0.25 -13.58 1.65
CA TYR A 7 -0.58 -12.90 2.65
C TYR A 7 -0.77 -11.43 2.30
N ILE A 8 0.29 -10.69 1.98
CA ILE A 8 0.20 -9.27 1.62
C ILE A 8 -0.74 -9.06 0.41
N PHE A 9 -0.58 -9.86 -0.64
CA PHE A 9 -1.45 -9.79 -1.82
C PHE A 9 -2.89 -10.23 -1.54
N LEU A 10 -3.10 -11.24 -0.70
CA LEU A 10 -4.44 -11.69 -0.30
C LEU A 10 -5.21 -10.54 0.36
N PHE A 11 -4.59 -9.84 1.31
CA PHE A 11 -5.23 -8.70 1.97
C PHE A 11 -5.40 -7.49 1.07
N LEU A 12 -4.49 -7.28 0.11
CA LEU A 12 -4.67 -6.26 -0.93
C LEU A 12 -5.94 -6.53 -1.74
N ILE A 13 -6.11 -7.78 -2.21
CA ILE A 13 -7.29 -8.19 -2.99
C ILE A 13 -8.56 -8.07 -2.15
N LEU A 14 -8.52 -8.48 -0.88
CA LEU A 14 -9.66 -8.31 0.04
C LEU A 14 -10.00 -6.83 0.25
N GLY A 15 -9.01 -5.95 0.40
CA GLY A 15 -9.22 -4.51 0.53
C GLY A 15 -9.83 -3.88 -0.72
N GLU A 16 -9.38 -4.29 -1.91
CA GLU A 16 -9.96 -3.83 -3.18
C GLU A 16 -11.37 -4.37 -3.39
N PHE A 17 -11.64 -5.61 -2.97
CA PHE A 17 -12.98 -6.19 -2.99
C PHE A 17 -13.95 -5.42 -2.09
N ILE A 18 -13.52 -5.02 -0.89
CA ILE A 18 -14.31 -4.17 0.01
C ILE A 18 -14.57 -2.81 -0.62
N LYS A 19 -13.54 -2.15 -1.18
CA LYS A 19 -13.72 -0.87 -1.88
C LYS A 19 -14.73 -1.01 -3.02
N TYR A 20 -14.64 -2.08 -3.81
CA TYR A 20 -15.57 -2.35 -4.91
C TYR A 20 -17.01 -2.48 -4.42
N LEU A 21 -17.22 -3.19 -3.31
CA LEU A 21 -18.55 -3.41 -2.73
C LEU A 21 -19.15 -2.15 -2.10
N PHE A 22 -18.35 -1.35 -1.41
CA PHE A 22 -18.82 -0.14 -0.71
C PHE A 22 -18.72 1.15 -1.54
N ASN A 23 -18.14 1.09 -2.75
CA ASN A 23 -17.96 2.22 -3.68
C ASN A 23 -17.35 3.49 -3.03
N ILE A 24 -16.36 3.30 -2.15
CA ILE A 24 -15.75 4.38 -1.38
C ILE A 24 -14.63 5.04 -2.22
N PRO A 25 -14.45 6.38 -2.19
CA PRO A 25 -13.38 7.09 -2.91
C PRO A 25 -11.95 6.81 -2.38
N ILE A 26 -11.81 5.90 -1.41
CA ILE A 26 -10.54 5.54 -0.78
C ILE A 26 -9.92 4.36 -1.54
N ALA A 27 -8.60 4.39 -1.75
CA ALA A 27 -7.88 3.29 -2.39
C ALA A 27 -7.97 1.98 -1.57
N GLY A 28 -8.18 0.83 -2.22
CA GLY A 28 -8.42 -0.44 -1.55
C GLY A 28 -7.19 -0.97 -0.81
N ASN A 29 -5.99 -0.51 -1.20
CA ASN A 29 -4.75 -0.79 -0.48
C ASN A 29 -4.78 -0.31 0.99
N ILE A 30 -5.47 0.79 1.28
CA ILE A 30 -5.63 1.31 2.65
C ILE A 30 -6.45 0.33 3.48
N PHE A 31 -7.56 -0.18 2.93
CA PHE A 31 -8.35 -1.23 3.58
C PHE A 31 -7.55 -2.52 3.77
N GLY A 32 -6.73 -2.90 2.80
CA GLY A 32 -5.81 -4.04 2.92
C GLY A 32 -4.83 -3.90 4.09
N MET A 33 -4.26 -2.71 4.30
CA MET A 33 -3.39 -2.42 5.44
C MET A 33 -4.14 -2.52 6.79
N VAL A 34 -5.35 -1.96 6.86
CA VAL A 34 -6.20 -2.03 8.06
C VAL A 34 -6.57 -3.48 8.38
N LEU A 35 -6.89 -4.29 7.36
CA LEU A 35 -7.20 -5.72 7.53
C LEU A 35 -6.00 -6.51 8.07
N ILE A 36 -4.79 -6.30 7.51
CA ILE A 36 -3.57 -6.95 8.02
C ILE A 36 -3.35 -6.56 9.48
N PHE A 37 -3.51 -5.27 9.80
CA PHE A 37 -3.35 -4.78 11.16
C PHE A 37 -4.34 -5.43 12.13
N LEU A 38 -5.61 -5.51 11.76
CA LEU A 38 -6.65 -6.19 12.54
C LEU A 38 -6.34 -7.67 12.72
N ALA A 39 -5.90 -8.36 11.67
CA ALA A 39 -5.59 -9.77 11.69
C ALA A 39 -4.33 -10.09 12.55
N LEU A 40 -3.37 -9.17 12.62
CA LEU A 40 -2.24 -9.25 13.55
C LEU A 40 -2.70 -8.99 15.00
N LYS A 41 -3.58 -8.00 15.22
CA LYS A 41 -4.13 -7.68 16.54
C LYS A 41 -4.95 -8.83 17.13
N THR A 42 -5.76 -9.49 16.31
CA THR A 42 -6.57 -10.66 16.70
C THR A 42 -5.75 -11.96 16.77
N LYS A 43 -4.45 -11.92 16.48
CA LYS A 43 -3.54 -13.07 16.41
C LYS A 43 -3.98 -14.16 15.43
N LEU A 44 -4.84 -13.85 14.46
CA LEU A 44 -5.18 -14.75 13.35
C LEU A 44 -3.95 -15.10 12.51
N ILE A 45 -2.99 -14.17 12.45
CA ILE A 45 -1.73 -14.33 11.72
C ILE A 45 -0.57 -13.97 12.64
N LYS A 46 0.53 -14.74 12.54
CA LYS A 46 1.77 -14.42 13.25
C LYS A 46 2.55 -13.37 12.48
N LEU A 47 3.17 -12.42 13.19
CA LEU A 47 4.04 -11.41 12.60
C LEU A 47 5.18 -12.05 11.79
N SER A 48 5.72 -13.18 12.24
CA SER A 48 6.76 -13.94 11.53
C SER A 48 6.35 -14.39 10.13
N THR A 49 5.04 -14.50 9.86
CA THR A 49 4.52 -14.88 8.56
C THR A 49 4.55 -13.74 7.56
N VAL A 50 4.35 -12.48 7.97
CA VAL A 50 4.23 -11.32 7.07
C VAL A 50 5.52 -10.48 7.00
N LYS A 51 6.27 -10.42 8.11
CA LYS A 51 7.51 -9.64 8.25
C LYS A 51 8.58 -9.91 7.18
N PRO A 52 8.87 -11.16 6.75
CA PRO A 52 9.98 -11.43 5.83
C PRO A 52 9.81 -10.81 4.43
N ALA A 53 8.57 -10.75 3.92
CA ALA A 53 8.30 -10.09 2.64
C ALA A 53 8.23 -8.57 2.84
N SER A 54 7.58 -8.11 3.90
CA SER A 54 7.43 -6.69 4.20
C SER A 54 8.80 -6.01 4.35
N ASP A 55 9.73 -6.57 5.11
CA ASP A 55 11.07 -6.02 5.31
C ASP A 55 11.85 -5.90 3.98
N LYS A 56 11.70 -6.89 3.07
CA LYS A 56 12.33 -6.83 1.74
C LYS A 56 11.69 -5.76 0.86
N LEU A 57 10.36 -5.70 0.81
CA LEU A 57 9.66 -4.69 0.01
C LEU A 57 9.98 -3.29 0.50
N LEU A 58 10.01 -3.08 1.81
CA LEU A 58 10.39 -1.82 2.44
C LEU A 58 11.85 -1.44 2.15
N LYS A 59 12.76 -2.41 2.10
CA LYS A 59 14.17 -2.18 1.72
C LYS A 59 14.31 -1.63 0.29
N TYR A 60 13.49 -2.12 -0.64
CA TYR A 60 13.50 -1.64 -2.04
C TYR A 60 12.52 -0.49 -2.29
N MET A 61 11.85 0.01 -1.25
CA MET A 61 10.84 1.06 -1.36
C MET A 61 11.40 2.32 -2.04
N VAL A 62 12.62 2.72 -1.68
CA VAL A 62 13.30 3.89 -2.26
C VAL A 62 13.41 3.79 -3.79
N LEU A 63 13.70 2.61 -4.34
CA LEU A 63 13.77 2.38 -5.78
C LEU A 63 12.43 2.65 -6.49
N PHE A 64 11.30 2.42 -5.82
CA PHE A 64 9.98 2.73 -6.37
C PHE A 64 9.59 4.20 -6.20
N PHE A 65 10.06 4.86 -5.15
CA PHE A 65 9.77 6.28 -4.89
C PHE A 65 10.61 7.25 -5.74
N VAL A 66 11.86 6.92 -6.04
CA VAL A 66 12.76 7.81 -6.80
C VAL A 66 12.19 8.18 -8.19
N PRO A 67 11.75 7.24 -9.04
CA PRO A 67 11.17 7.57 -10.35
C PRO A 67 9.90 8.43 -10.23
N TYR A 68 9.07 8.14 -9.22
CA TYR A 68 7.86 8.92 -8.96
C TYR A 68 8.17 10.36 -8.54
N GLY A 69 9.17 10.54 -7.68
CA GLY A 69 9.64 11.86 -7.24
C GLY A 69 10.27 12.67 -8.38
N VAL A 70 11.10 12.04 -9.21
CA VAL A 70 11.71 12.72 -10.38
C VAL A 70 10.64 13.09 -11.40
N GLY A 71 9.65 12.23 -11.66
CA GLY A 71 8.51 12.55 -12.52
C GLY A 71 7.71 13.74 -12.01
N LEU A 72 7.49 13.84 -10.69
CA LEU A 72 6.88 15.03 -10.08
C LEU A 72 7.73 16.29 -10.27
N MET A 73 9.07 16.18 -10.19
CA MET A 73 9.95 17.33 -10.43
C MET A 73 9.91 17.83 -11.88
N VAL A 74 9.71 16.94 -12.86
CA VAL A 74 9.51 17.34 -14.27
C VAL A 74 8.23 18.15 -14.45
N HIS A 75 7.18 17.83 -13.69
CA HIS A 75 5.91 18.54 -13.71
C HIS A 75 5.77 19.56 -12.57
N PHE A 76 6.88 20.00 -11.98
CA PHE A 76 6.85 20.89 -10.82
C PHE A 76 6.16 22.22 -11.12
N ASP A 77 6.32 22.75 -12.33
CA ASP A 77 5.66 24.00 -12.75
C ASP A 77 4.13 23.86 -12.80
N VAL A 78 3.62 22.75 -13.33
CA VAL A 78 2.16 22.43 -13.33
C VAL A 78 1.65 22.26 -11.90
N LEU A 79 2.45 21.60 -11.05
CA LEU A 79 2.12 21.44 -9.63
C LEU A 79 2.05 22.80 -8.93
N LYS A 80 2.97 23.72 -9.23
CA LYS A 80 3.03 25.05 -8.64
C LYS A 80 1.85 25.92 -9.06
N GLU A 81 1.40 25.81 -10.31
CA GLU A 81 0.26 26.54 -10.84
C GLU A 81 -1.08 26.07 -10.23
N HIS A 82 -1.22 24.77 -9.98
CA HIS A 82 -2.45 24.18 -9.42
C HIS A 82 -2.39 23.85 -7.92
N TRP A 83 -1.31 24.22 -7.22
CA TRP A 83 -1.06 23.87 -5.80
C TRP A 83 -2.19 24.31 -4.85
N LEU A 84 -2.80 25.48 -5.09
CA LEU A 84 -3.91 26.03 -4.30
C LEU A 84 -5.30 25.70 -4.86
N SER A 85 -5.37 25.03 -6.02
CA SER A 85 -6.65 24.83 -6.73
C SER A 85 -7.50 23.69 -6.13
N ILE A 86 -7.37 23.46 -4.82
CA ILE A 86 -8.19 22.54 -4.02
C ILE A 86 -9.56 23.15 -3.75
#